data_AF-A0ABD0Z9E4-F1
#
_entry.id   AF-A0ABD0Z9E4-F1
#
_cell.length_a   1.000
_cell.length_b   1.000
_cell.length_c   1.000
_cell.angle_alpha   90.00
_cell.angle_beta   90.00
_cell.angle_gamma   90.00
#
_symmetry.space_group_name_H-M   'P 1'
#
loop_
_entity.id
_entity.type
_entity.pdbx_description
1 polymer ?
#
loop_
_entity_poly.entity_id
_entity_poly.type
_entity_poly.pdbx_seq_one_letter_code
_entity_poly.pdbx_strand_id
1 'polypeptide(L)'
;MIEKIARDVSDKLNVTPSRDFDGMEGLEAHLREMESLLDLDYVGVKMVGISGPAGIGKSTIARALHCRLSKRFQLTCFVDNLRESYPTGLDEYGLKLHLQNQFLSKILNQNGMHICHLGVIEERLCKLRVLIILDDVNNIKQLEPLANDTSWFGPEIGL
;
A
#
# COMPACT_ATOMS: atom_id res chain seq x y z
N MET A 1 -14.16 -6.36 -26.60
CA MET A 1 -14.29 -7.69 -25.97
C MET A 1 -12.96 -8.46 -25.98
N ILE A 2 -12.27 -8.53 -27.13
CA ILE A 2 -10.94 -9.16 -27.25
C ILE A 2 -9.86 -8.46 -26.42
N GLU A 3 -9.84 -7.11 -26.38
CA GLU A 3 -8.82 -6.37 -25.61
C GLU A 3 -8.88 -6.59 -24.10
N LYS A 4 -10.09 -6.81 -23.54
CA LYS A 4 -10.28 -7.11 -22.12
C LYS A 4 -9.76 -8.51 -21.80
N ILE A 5 -10.01 -9.46 -22.69
CA ILE A 5 -9.49 -10.84 -22.57
C ILE A 5 -7.96 -10.84 -22.75
N ALA A 6 -7.42 -10.06 -23.68
CA ALA A 6 -5.98 -9.96 -23.90
C ALA A 6 -5.26 -9.33 -22.70
N ARG A 7 -5.86 -8.31 -22.07
CA ARG A 7 -5.36 -7.74 -20.81
C ARG A 7 -5.43 -8.73 -19.66
N ASP A 8 -6.58 -9.37 -19.43
CA ASP A 8 -6.76 -10.38 -18.38
C ASP A 8 -5.77 -11.56 -18.54
N VAL A 9 -5.53 -11.99 -19.78
CA VAL A 9 -4.57 -13.05 -20.09
C VAL A 9 -3.13 -12.56 -19.89
N SER A 10 -2.80 -11.33 -20.29
CA SER A 10 -1.49 -10.72 -20.06
C SER A 10 -1.20 -10.52 -18.57
N ASP A 11 -2.19 -10.08 -17.79
CA ASP A 11 -2.07 -9.86 -16.34
C ASP A 11 -1.98 -11.19 -15.57
N LYS A 12 -2.61 -12.26 -16.09
CA LYS A 12 -2.45 -13.64 -15.62
C LYS A 12 -1.12 -14.28 -16.04
N LEU A 13 -0.57 -13.95 -17.21
CA LEU A 13 0.71 -14.48 -17.69
C LEU A 13 1.92 -13.76 -17.08
N ASN A 14 1.77 -12.51 -16.67
CA ASN A 14 2.75 -11.78 -15.84
C ASN A 14 2.66 -12.18 -14.35
N VAL A 15 1.98 -13.29 -14.01
CA VAL A 15 2.10 -13.95 -12.71
C VAL A 15 3.34 -14.83 -12.76
N THR A 16 4.51 -14.23 -12.63
CA THR A 16 5.62 -14.97 -12.02
C THR A 16 5.52 -14.64 -10.54
N PRO A 17 5.12 -15.60 -9.66
CA PRO A 17 5.34 -15.43 -8.23
C PRO A 17 6.80 -15.06 -8.05
N SER A 18 7.08 -13.97 -7.32
CA SER A 18 8.48 -13.62 -7.10
C SER A 18 9.18 -14.82 -6.45
N ARG A 19 10.24 -15.31 -7.08
CA ARG A 19 11.08 -16.39 -6.52
C ARG A 19 11.94 -15.89 -5.37
N ASP A 20 11.89 -14.59 -5.08
CA ASP A 20 12.60 -13.96 -3.96
C ASP A 20 12.26 -14.60 -2.60
N PHE A 21 11.16 -15.36 -2.52
CA PHE A 21 10.68 -16.00 -1.29
C PHE A 21 10.71 -17.53 -1.34
N ASP A 22 11.26 -18.13 -2.40
CA ASP A 22 11.39 -19.59 -2.51
C ASP A 22 12.29 -20.11 -1.36
N GLY A 23 11.80 -21.13 -0.63
CA GLY A 23 12.55 -21.77 0.47
C GLY A 23 12.44 -21.10 1.84
N MET A 24 11.61 -20.05 2.01
CA MET A 24 11.35 -19.47 3.33
C MET A 24 10.32 -20.32 4.11
N GLU A 25 10.82 -21.19 4.98
CA GLU A 25 9.99 -21.96 5.91
C GLU A 25 9.20 -21.00 6.85
N GLY A 26 7.89 -21.20 6.97
CA GLY A 26 7.02 -20.40 7.85
C GLY A 26 6.41 -19.13 7.23
N LEU A 27 6.92 -18.63 6.09
CA LEU A 27 6.36 -17.43 5.44
C LEU A 27 4.91 -17.64 5.00
N GLU A 28 4.58 -18.80 4.44
CA GLU A 28 3.22 -19.12 3.99
C GLU A 28 2.21 -19.09 5.15
N ALA A 29 2.61 -19.49 6.36
CA ALA A 29 1.75 -19.43 7.54
C ALA A 29 1.43 -17.97 7.91
N HIS A 30 2.44 -17.10 7.93
CA HIS A 30 2.26 -15.67 8.17
C HIS A 30 1.41 -15.01 7.08
N LEU A 31 1.60 -15.37 5.80
CA LEU A 31 0.76 -14.84 4.72
C LEU A 31 -0.70 -15.24 4.88
N ARG A 32 -0.99 -16.48 5.25
CA ARG A 32 -2.37 -16.94 5.52
C ARG A 32 -3.00 -16.23 6.71
N GLU A 33 -2.24 -16.02 7.78
CA GLU A 33 -2.69 -15.26 8.93
C GLU A 33 -3.02 -13.82 8.55
N MET A 34 -2.14 -13.16 7.79
CA MET A 34 -2.37 -11.80 7.28
C MET A 34 -3.59 -11.72 6.35
N GLU A 35 -3.77 -12.69 5.45
CA GLU A 35 -4.95 -12.78 4.59
C GLU A 35 -6.24 -12.94 5.41
N SER A 36 -6.20 -13.74 6.48
CA SER A 36 -7.32 -13.92 7.39
C SER A 36 -7.63 -12.66 8.19
N LEU A 37 -6.62 -11.91 8.65
CA LEU A 37 -6.80 -10.66 9.38
C LEU A 37 -7.35 -9.55 8.47
N LEU A 38 -6.84 -9.47 7.24
CA LEU A 38 -7.32 -8.52 6.24
C LEU A 38 -8.75 -8.85 5.82
N ASP A 39 -9.11 -10.13 5.74
CA ASP A 39 -10.44 -10.64 5.33
C ASP A 39 -10.96 -9.84 4.12
N LEU A 40 -10.44 -10.25 2.96
CA LEU A 40 -10.54 -9.52 1.69
C LEU A 40 -11.95 -9.45 1.10
N ASP A 41 -12.91 -10.11 1.74
CA ASP A 41 -14.33 -10.09 1.39
C ASP A 41 -15.12 -9.09 2.28
N TYR A 42 -14.47 -8.52 3.31
CA TYR A 42 -15.01 -7.43 4.09
C TYR A 42 -15.23 -6.16 3.25
N VAL A 43 -16.43 -5.60 3.34
CA VAL A 43 -16.79 -4.34 2.68
C VAL A 43 -16.50 -3.18 3.62
N GLY A 44 -15.30 -2.61 3.50
CA GLY A 44 -14.86 -1.45 4.26
C GLY A 44 -13.34 -1.31 4.27
N VAL A 45 -12.83 -0.43 5.13
CA VAL A 45 -11.38 -0.21 5.28
C VAL A 45 -10.88 -0.97 6.51
N LYS A 46 -9.76 -1.68 6.35
CA LYS A 46 -9.06 -2.38 7.44
C LYS A 46 -7.60 -1.96 7.47
N MET A 47 -7.09 -1.74 8.67
CA MET A 47 -5.68 -1.46 8.93
C MET A 47 -5.13 -2.56 9.84
N VAL A 48 -4.03 -3.18 9.44
CA VAL A 48 -3.35 -4.24 10.19
C VAL A 48 -1.90 -3.83 10.42
N GLY A 49 -1.46 -3.87 11.67
CA GLY A 49 -0.08 -3.57 12.04
C GLY A 49 0.76 -4.85 12.17
N ILE A 50 1.96 -4.85 11.59
CA ILE A 50 2.95 -5.92 11.79
C ILE A 50 4.01 -5.40 12.76
N SER A 51 4.13 -6.05 13.92
CA SER A 51 5.11 -5.68 14.96
C SER A 51 5.92 -6.88 15.42
N GLY A 52 7.08 -6.63 16.04
CA GLY A 52 7.99 -7.69 16.49
C GLY A 52 9.46 -7.25 16.49
N PRO A 53 10.37 -8.10 17.00
CA PRO A 53 11.79 -7.78 17.15
C PRO A 53 12.47 -7.36 15.84
N ALA A 54 13.59 -6.67 15.96
CA ALA A 54 14.47 -6.40 14.81
C ALA A 54 14.97 -7.71 14.20
N GLY A 55 15.04 -7.79 12.87
CA GLY A 55 15.53 -8.98 12.15
C GLY A 55 14.54 -10.14 11.99
N ILE A 56 13.35 -10.10 12.59
CA ILE A 56 12.37 -11.22 12.53
C ILE A 56 11.69 -11.39 11.15
N GLY A 57 11.94 -10.50 10.19
CA GLY A 57 11.40 -10.62 8.82
C GLY A 57 10.09 -9.88 8.54
N LYS A 58 9.70 -8.87 9.34
CA LYS A 58 8.48 -8.06 9.13
C LYS A 58 8.36 -7.48 7.72
N SER A 59 9.41 -6.80 7.24
CA SER A 59 9.44 -6.20 5.90
C SER A 59 9.42 -7.27 4.81
N THR A 60 9.96 -8.47 5.06
CA THR A 60 9.85 -9.61 4.15
C THR A 60 8.41 -10.06 4.01
N ILE A 61 7.69 -10.25 5.12
CA ILE A 61 6.26 -10.60 5.13
C ILE A 61 5.46 -9.53 4.38
N ALA A 62 5.71 -8.25 4.66
CA ALA A 62 5.04 -7.14 3.99
C ALA A 62 5.25 -7.15 2.47
N ARG A 63 6.48 -7.38 1.99
CA ARG A 63 6.77 -7.48 0.55
C ARG A 63 6.10 -8.69 -0.11
N ALA A 64 6.17 -9.85 0.53
CA ALA A 64 5.52 -11.06 0.03
C ALA A 64 3.99 -10.88 -0.04
N LEU A 65 3.40 -10.22 0.96
CA LEU A 65 1.98 -9.88 1.00
C LEU A 65 1.59 -8.92 -0.14
N HIS A 66 2.41 -7.90 -0.40
CA HIS A 66 2.22 -7.00 -1.55
C HIS A 66 2.17 -7.80 -2.85
N CYS A 67 3.20 -8.60 -3.14
CA CYS A 67 3.27 -9.41 -4.36
C CYS A 67 2.07 -10.35 -4.53
N ARG A 68 1.58 -10.93 -3.43
CA ARG A 68 0.46 -11.88 -3.44
C ARG A 68 -0.89 -11.18 -3.63
N LEU A 69 -1.10 -10.03 -3.00
CA LEU A 69 -2.41 -9.38 -2.94
C LEU A 69 -2.63 -8.29 -3.98
N SER A 70 -1.58 -7.72 -4.58
CA SER A 70 -1.73 -6.51 -5.40
C SER A 70 -2.77 -6.63 -6.52
N LYS A 71 -2.90 -7.81 -7.13
CA LYS A 71 -3.85 -8.04 -8.23
C LYS A 71 -5.33 -8.03 -7.81
N ARG A 72 -5.63 -8.05 -6.51
CA ARG A 72 -7.00 -7.98 -5.96
C ARG A 72 -7.46 -6.55 -5.67
N PHE A 73 -6.62 -5.55 -5.94
CA PHE A 73 -6.88 -4.14 -5.64
C PHE A 73 -6.73 -3.30 -6.92
N GLN A 74 -7.45 -2.18 -7.00
CA GLN A 74 -7.43 -1.29 -8.16
C GLN A 74 -6.12 -0.49 -8.23
N LEU A 75 -5.61 -0.07 -7.07
CA LEU A 75 -4.31 0.58 -6.93
C LEU A 75 -3.56 -0.02 -5.74
N THR A 76 -2.24 -0.11 -5.87
CA THR A 76 -1.37 -0.59 -4.81
C THR A 76 -0.15 0.29 -4.62
N CYS A 77 0.30 0.44 -3.39
CA CYS A 77 1.54 1.15 -3.09
C CYS A 77 2.30 0.47 -1.97
N PHE A 78 3.60 0.24 -2.20
CA PHE A 78 4.56 -0.09 -1.16
C PHE A 78 5.40 1.15 -0.88
N VAL A 79 5.27 1.71 0.31
CA VAL A 79 6.08 2.83 0.78
C VAL A 79 7.15 2.26 1.69
N ASP A 80 8.36 2.16 1.15
CA ASP A 80 9.55 1.71 1.84
C ASP A 80 10.24 2.85 2.60
N ASN A 81 10.92 2.51 3.70
CA ASN A 81 11.83 3.38 4.44
C ASN A 81 11.20 4.72 4.88
N LEU A 82 9.97 4.69 5.44
CA LEU A 82 9.31 5.90 5.96
C LEU A 82 10.11 6.63 7.03
N ARG A 83 11.02 5.93 7.70
CA ARG A 83 11.96 6.54 8.64
C ARG A 83 12.85 7.59 8.00
N GLU A 84 13.22 7.41 6.74
CA GLU A 84 14.16 8.29 6.02
C GLU A 84 13.46 9.32 5.13
N SER A 85 12.13 9.27 5.02
CA SER A 85 11.35 10.13 4.13
C SER A 85 11.11 11.56 4.65
N TYR A 86 11.78 11.96 5.74
CA TYR A 86 11.65 13.30 6.33
C TYR A 86 12.81 14.21 5.90
N PRO A 87 12.63 15.06 4.87
CA PRO A 87 13.61 16.07 4.54
C PRO A 87 13.80 17.07 5.68
N THR A 88 15.04 17.51 5.89
CA THR A 88 15.37 18.54 6.87
C THR A 88 14.96 19.93 6.35
N GLY A 89 14.53 20.81 7.25
CA GLY A 89 14.27 22.23 6.94
C GLY A 89 12.84 22.58 6.49
N LEU A 90 11.90 21.63 6.49
CA LEU A 90 10.47 21.91 6.32
C LEU A 90 9.76 22.01 7.68
N ASP A 91 8.71 22.82 7.73
CA ASP A 91 7.77 22.81 8.85
C ASP A 91 6.87 21.56 8.79
N GLU A 92 6.04 21.36 9.82
CA GLU A 92 5.21 20.17 9.92
C GLU A 92 4.24 20.00 8.73
N TYR A 93 3.67 21.12 8.26
CA TYR A 93 2.75 21.11 7.13
C TYR A 93 3.47 20.79 5.81
N GLY A 94 4.65 21.38 5.57
CA GLY A 94 5.50 21.09 4.42
C GLY A 94 5.97 19.63 4.38
N LEU A 95 6.31 19.05 5.54
CA LEU A 95 6.65 17.62 5.65
C LEU A 95 5.47 16.73 5.26
N LYS A 96 4.27 17.04 5.78
CA LYS A 96 3.04 16.30 5.46
C LYS A 96 2.71 16.38 3.96
N LEU A 97 2.82 17.56 3.36
CA LEU A 97 2.63 17.75 1.93
C LEU A 97 3.65 16.95 1.11
N HIS A 98 4.92 16.97 1.51
CA HIS A 98 5.98 16.23 0.81
C HIS A 98 5.70 14.73 0.80
N LEU A 99 5.35 14.16 1.96
CA LEU A 99 5.03 12.73 2.10
C LEU A 99 3.80 12.34 1.28
N GLN A 100 2.72 13.12 1.38
CA GLN A 100 1.51 12.86 0.63
C GLN A 100 1.75 12.97 -0.89
N ASN A 101 2.57 13.92 -1.33
CA ASN A 101 2.93 14.07 -2.74
C ASN A 101 3.73 12.87 -3.27
N GLN A 102 4.73 12.38 -2.51
CA GLN A 102 5.50 11.19 -2.86
C GLN A 102 4.61 9.94 -2.93
N PHE A 103 3.76 9.74 -1.92
CA PHE A 103 2.83 8.63 -1.86
C PHE A 103 1.88 8.61 -3.06
N LEU A 104 1.21 9.73 -3.33
CA LEU A 104 0.28 9.85 -4.44
C LEU A 104 0.99 9.69 -5.80
N SER A 105 2.21 10.18 -5.94
CA SER A 105 3.02 9.98 -7.16
C SER A 105 3.30 8.49 -7.40
N LYS A 106 3.63 7.74 -6.34
CA LYS A 106 3.86 6.29 -6.40
C LYS A 106 2.57 5.52 -6.71
N ILE A 107 1.49 5.74 -5.97
CA ILE A 107 0.25 4.94 -6.10
C ILE A 107 -0.50 5.23 -7.41
N LEU A 108 -0.46 6.47 -7.91
CA LEU A 108 -1.10 6.86 -9.18
C LEU A 108 -0.18 6.68 -10.39
N ASN A 109 1.09 6.31 -10.18
CA ASN A 109 2.13 6.26 -11.20
C ASN A 109 2.24 7.57 -12.00
N GLN A 110 2.20 8.71 -11.29
CA GLN A 110 2.23 10.06 -11.86
C GLN A 110 3.43 10.83 -11.32
N ASN A 111 4.49 10.92 -12.13
CA ASN A 111 5.69 11.68 -11.78
C ASN A 111 5.45 13.19 -11.89
N GLY A 112 6.11 13.98 -11.04
CA GLY A 112 6.04 15.44 -11.08
C GLY A 112 4.71 16.01 -10.59
N MET A 113 3.91 15.22 -9.89
CA MET A 113 2.70 15.70 -9.24
C MET A 113 3.06 16.74 -8.17
N HIS A 114 2.19 17.73 -8.02
CA HIS A 114 2.29 18.76 -6.99
C HIS A 114 0.92 18.96 -6.38
N ILE A 115 0.78 18.61 -5.10
CA ILE A 115 -0.45 18.84 -4.33
C ILE A 115 -0.37 20.17 -3.58
N CYS A 116 -1.51 20.84 -3.45
CA CYS A 116 -1.60 22.15 -2.78
C CYS A 116 -2.18 22.06 -1.36
N HIS A 117 -2.79 20.92 -0.99
CA HIS A 117 -3.39 20.68 0.32
C HIS A 117 -3.36 19.19 0.68
N LEU A 118 -3.60 18.88 1.96
CA LEU A 118 -3.54 17.52 2.51
C LEU A 118 -4.80 16.66 2.24
N GLY A 119 -5.80 17.21 1.56
CA GLY A 119 -7.06 16.52 1.23
C GLY A 119 -7.01 15.67 -0.04
N VAL A 120 -5.90 15.69 -0.78
CA VAL A 120 -5.85 15.08 -2.13
C VAL A 120 -5.93 13.55 -2.08
N ILE A 121 -5.46 12.89 -1.01
CA ILE A 121 -5.63 11.44 -0.85
C ILE A 121 -7.11 11.07 -0.87
N GLU A 122 -7.92 11.72 -0.04
CA GLU A 122 -9.36 11.45 0.03
C GLU A 122 -10.02 11.68 -1.33
N GLU A 123 -9.79 12.84 -1.94
CA GLU A 123 -10.36 13.18 -3.25
C GLU A 123 -10.05 12.14 -4.35
N ARG A 124 -8.86 11.55 -4.30
CA ARG A 124 -8.39 10.61 -5.32
C ARG A 124 -8.72 9.15 -5.00
N LEU A 125 -8.75 8.77 -3.72
CA LEU A 125 -8.77 7.37 -3.29
C LEU A 125 -10.04 6.95 -2.53
N CYS A 126 -10.92 7.87 -2.13
CA CYS A 126 -12.12 7.57 -1.31
C CYS A 126 -13.16 6.66 -1.98
N LYS A 127 -13.01 6.36 -3.28
CA LYS A 127 -13.90 5.45 -4.04
C LYS A 127 -13.15 4.28 -4.66
N LEU A 128 -11.87 4.12 -4.33
CA LEU A 128 -11.01 3.11 -4.91
C LEU A 128 -10.64 2.07 -3.85
N ARG A 129 -10.72 0.80 -4.25
CA ARG A 129 -10.18 -0.30 -3.45
C ARG A 129 -8.66 -0.30 -3.60
N VAL A 130 -7.97 0.17 -2.56
CA VAL A 130 -6.51 0.33 -2.54
C VAL A 130 -5.81 -0.61 -1.55
N LEU A 131 -4.63 -1.09 -1.90
CA LEU A 131 -3.71 -1.78 -0.97
C LEU A 131 -2.50 -0.89 -0.71
N ILE A 132 -2.34 -0.45 0.54
CA ILE A 132 -1.23 0.41 0.94
C ILE A 132 -0.41 -0.33 2.00
N ILE A 133 0.88 -0.48 1.76
CA ILE A 133 1.83 -1.04 2.72
C ILE A 133 2.83 0.03 3.09
N LEU A 134 2.89 0.34 4.37
CA LEU A 134 3.77 1.35 4.97
C LEU A 134 4.84 0.60 5.78
N ASP A 135 6.06 0.53 5.26
CA ASP A 135 7.18 -0.18 5.89
C ASP A 135 8.05 0.80 6.72
N ASP A 136 8.64 0.28 7.79
CA ASP A 136 9.48 1.02 8.75
C ASP A 136 8.80 2.26 9.39
N VAL A 137 7.51 2.11 9.74
CA VAL A 137 6.78 3.10 10.56
C VAL A 137 7.29 3.04 12.00
N ASN A 138 7.91 4.12 12.46
CA ASN A 138 8.45 4.26 13.82
C ASN A 138 7.80 5.41 14.62
N ASN A 139 6.93 6.20 13.99
CA ASN A 139 6.22 7.30 14.61
C ASN A 139 4.82 7.43 14.02
N ILE A 140 3.81 7.59 14.88
CA ILE A 140 2.41 7.80 14.45
C ILE A 140 2.26 9.00 13.50
N LYS A 141 3.13 10.02 13.62
CA LYS A 141 3.14 11.19 12.74
C LYS A 141 3.42 10.86 11.26
N GLN A 142 3.97 9.68 10.96
CA GLN A 142 4.14 9.17 9.60
C GLN A 142 2.82 8.74 8.97
N LEU A 143 1.86 8.34 9.80
CA LEU A 143 0.53 7.92 9.33
C LEU A 143 -0.38 9.11 9.08
N GLU A 144 -0.22 10.22 9.81
CA GLU A 144 -1.06 11.42 9.67
C GLU A 144 -1.20 11.95 8.23
N PRO A 145 -0.13 12.07 7.40
CA PRO A 145 -0.30 12.51 6.01
C PRO A 145 -0.79 11.43 5.05
N LEU A 146 -0.78 10.16 5.45
CA LEU A 146 -0.96 9.01 4.55
C LEU A 146 -2.25 8.21 4.81
N ALA A 147 -2.68 8.09 6.07
CA ALA A 147 -3.76 7.21 6.50
C ALA A 147 -4.34 7.66 7.87
N ASN A 148 -4.63 8.94 8.05
CA ASN A 148 -5.16 9.47 9.32
C ASN A 148 -6.62 9.12 9.57
N ASP A 149 -7.40 8.97 8.50
CA ASP A 149 -8.83 8.66 8.57
C ASP A 149 -9.17 7.57 7.54
N THR A 150 -10.00 6.61 7.94
CA THR A 150 -10.46 5.54 7.04
C THR A 150 -11.33 6.05 5.89
N SER A 151 -12.02 7.18 6.04
CA SER A 151 -12.85 7.80 4.99
C SER A 151 -12.05 8.20 3.74
N TRP A 152 -10.73 8.31 3.86
CA TRP A 152 -9.83 8.60 2.74
C TRP A 152 -9.79 7.47 1.71
N PHE A 153 -10.27 6.28 2.07
CA PHE A 153 -10.26 5.09 1.24
C PHE A 153 -11.66 4.49 1.15
N GLY A 154 -12.00 3.98 -0.03
CA GLY A 154 -13.34 3.46 -0.31
C GLY A 154 -13.35 1.96 -0.54
N PRO A 155 -14.46 1.27 -0.22
CA PRO A 155 -14.76 0.03 -0.94
C PRO A 155 -14.94 0.38 -2.43
N GLU A 156 -14.56 -0.54 -3.32
CA GLU A 156 -14.89 -0.42 -4.75
C GLU A 156 -16.42 -0.33 -4.89
N ILE A 157 -16.94 0.86 -5.20
CA ILE A 157 -18.35 1.02 -5.51
C ILE A 157 -18.50 0.70 -6.98
N GLY A 158 -19.01 -0.49 -7.29
CA GLY A 158 -19.42 -0.83 -8.65
C GLY A 158 -20.50 0.14 -9.12
N LEU A 159 -20.18 0.97 -10.11
CA LEU A 159 -21.16 1.64 -10.98
C LEU A 159 -21.29 0.84 -12.27
#